data_AF-A0A1B6C473-F1
#
_entry.id   AF-A0A1B6C473-F1
#
_cell.length_a   1.000
_cell.length_b   1.000
_cell.length_c   1.000
_cell.angle_alpha   90.00
_cell.angle_beta   90.00
_cell.angle_gamma   90.00
#
_symmetry.space_group_name_H-M   'P 1'
#
loop_
_entity.id
_entity.type
_entity.pdbx_description
1 polymer ?
#
loop_
_entity_poly.entity_id
_entity_poly.type
_entity_poly.pdbx_seq_one_letter_code
_entity_poly.pdbx_strand_id
1 'polypeptide(L)'
;MFDRLNFAYRNSLLANVPSQLGLPMVSTEAVLNEVEFSPKVIIDQSDMYLNVLTVLADKMNTKDSTKSKKFVIWVQLEYIRSLIDHHIPIQHYLHELIINSLVLNKSYYQLHQLLQYYVVSDSKPLACLLLSLENLYPAAHQLAVDMLARLSDANEEITEVLLSKHQILPALRYNLNLGIKDQISERKFLEVANTTKDLRLIHSVTAFFENRTQNVNGSLM
;
A
#
# COMPACT_ATOMS: atom_id res chain seq x y z
N MET A 1 -4.77 -25.04 -8.64
CA MET A 1 -4.76 -24.62 -10.07
C MET A 1 -3.78 -23.49 -10.28
N PHE A 2 -3.90 -22.39 -9.52
CA PHE A 2 -2.95 -21.27 -9.60
C PHE A 2 -1.51 -21.67 -9.33
N ASP A 3 -1.25 -22.64 -8.45
CA ASP A 3 0.13 -23.09 -8.17
C ASP A 3 0.86 -23.60 -9.42
N ARG A 4 0.18 -24.39 -10.28
CA ARG A 4 0.80 -24.87 -11.53
C ARG A 4 1.06 -23.74 -12.53
N LEU A 5 0.16 -22.77 -12.57
CA LEU A 5 0.28 -21.60 -13.46
C LEU A 5 1.42 -20.70 -12.99
N ASN A 6 1.45 -20.36 -11.70
CA ASN A 6 2.47 -19.50 -11.10
C ASN A 6 3.84 -20.18 -11.07
N PHE A 7 3.91 -21.52 -10.95
CA PHE A 7 5.15 -22.26 -11.14
C PHE A 7 5.73 -22.07 -12.55
N ALA A 8 4.91 -22.23 -13.59
CA ALA A 8 5.34 -21.99 -14.97
C ALA A 8 5.73 -20.52 -15.22
N TYR A 9 4.97 -19.57 -14.66
CA TYR A 9 5.27 -18.15 -14.74
C TYR A 9 6.60 -17.80 -14.03
N ARG A 10 6.83 -18.32 -12.82
CA ARG A 10 8.10 -18.13 -12.09
C ARG A 10 9.29 -18.65 -12.90
N ASN A 11 9.18 -19.85 -13.47
CA ASN A 11 10.27 -20.43 -14.26
C ASN A 11 10.58 -19.57 -15.50
N SER A 12 9.55 -18.99 -16.13
CA SER A 12 9.76 -18.05 -17.24
C SER A 12 10.44 -16.75 -16.81
N LEU A 13 10.09 -16.19 -15.65
CA LEU A 13 10.74 -15.00 -15.11
C LEU A 13 12.23 -15.28 -14.86
N LEU A 14 12.56 -16.41 -14.23
CA LEU A 14 13.94 -16.80 -13.96
C LEU A 14 14.76 -17.03 -15.24
N ALA A 15 14.16 -17.62 -16.28
CA ALA A 15 14.81 -17.83 -17.57
C ALA A 15 15.15 -16.52 -18.29
N ASN A 16 14.35 -15.47 -18.09
CA ASN A 16 14.53 -14.16 -18.74
C ASN A 16 15.51 -13.22 -18.01
N VAL A 17 15.83 -13.47 -16.74
CA VAL A 17 16.78 -12.65 -15.94
C VAL A 17 18.21 -12.65 -16.50
N PRO A 18 18.84 -13.80 -16.83
CA PRO A 18 20.19 -13.79 -17.41
C PRO A 18 20.24 -13.18 -18.82
N SER A 19 19.12 -13.21 -19.56
CA SER A 19 19.01 -12.63 -20.91
C SER A 19 19.12 -11.11 -20.92
N GLN A 20 18.71 -10.43 -19.84
CA GLN A 20 18.71 -8.97 -19.75
C GLN A 20 19.99 -8.37 -19.14
N LEU A 21 20.78 -9.15 -18.39
CA LEU A 21 21.98 -8.64 -17.71
C LEU A 21 23.28 -8.70 -18.55
N GLY A 22 23.24 -9.23 -19.77
CA GLY A 22 24.42 -9.31 -20.65
C GLY A 22 25.60 -10.10 -20.04
N LEU A 23 25.33 -10.97 -19.05
CA LEU A 23 26.35 -11.81 -18.44
C LEU A 23 26.73 -12.94 -19.40
N PRO A 24 28.02 -13.31 -19.50
CA PRO A 24 28.43 -14.42 -20.34
C PRO A 24 27.70 -15.68 -19.86
N MET A 25 27.24 -16.48 -20.81
CA MET A 25 26.70 -17.81 -20.55
C MET A 25 27.80 -18.64 -19.86
N VAL A 26 27.82 -18.62 -18.53
CA VAL A 26 28.59 -19.61 -17.79
C VAL A 26 27.86 -20.92 -17.99
N SER A 27 28.49 -21.79 -18.76
CA SER A 27 28.15 -23.20 -18.95
C SER A 27 28.18 -23.89 -17.59
N THR A 28 27.09 -23.81 -16.84
CA THR A 28 26.88 -24.65 -15.66
C THR A 28 26.33 -25.98 -16.17
N GLU A 29 27.24 -26.92 -16.41
CA GLU A 29 26.97 -28.33 -16.76
C GLU A 29 26.26 -29.12 -15.64
N ALA A 30 25.32 -28.52 -14.92
CA ALA A 30 24.66 -29.12 -13.77
C ALA A 30 23.17 -28.78 -13.68
N VAL A 31 22.43 -28.88 -14.79
CA VAL A 31 20.97 -29.18 -14.76
C VAL A 31 20.62 -30.03 -16.00
N LEU A 32 21.22 -31.22 -16.10
CA LEU A 32 20.69 -32.26 -16.97
C LEU A 32 19.64 -33.04 -16.17
N ASN A 33 18.38 -32.93 -16.61
CA ASN A 33 17.18 -33.70 -16.22
C ASN A 33 16.05 -32.88 -15.58
N GLU A 34 15.50 -31.89 -16.28
CA GLU A 34 14.04 -31.71 -16.27
C GLU A 34 13.58 -31.41 -17.70
N VAL A 35 12.60 -32.19 -18.15
CA VAL A 35 11.95 -32.08 -19.46
C VAL A 35 11.58 -30.62 -19.73
N GLU A 36 12.09 -30.06 -20.83
CA GLU A 36 11.70 -28.78 -21.40
C GLU A 36 10.21 -28.77 -21.74
N PHE A 37 9.34 -28.63 -20.75
CA PHE A 37 8.09 -27.93 -20.97
C PHE A 37 8.44 -26.45 -21.02
N SER A 38 8.83 -25.96 -22.19
CA SER A 38 8.71 -24.53 -22.47
C SER A 38 7.20 -24.27 -22.64
N PRO A 39 6.51 -23.69 -21.65
CA PRO A 39 5.08 -23.42 -21.80
C PRO A 39 4.89 -22.49 -23.00
N LYS A 40 4.21 -22.99 -24.04
CA LYS A 40 3.96 -22.24 -25.29
C LYS A 40 3.14 -20.95 -25.05
N VAL A 41 2.41 -20.90 -23.94
CA VAL A 41 1.65 -19.74 -23.48
C VAL A 41 1.91 -19.60 -21.99
N ILE A 42 2.45 -18.45 -21.60
CA ILE A 42 2.62 -18.04 -20.21
C ILE A 42 1.52 -17.02 -19.91
N ILE A 43 0.79 -17.23 -18.83
CA ILE A 43 -0.22 -16.28 -18.35
C ILE A 43 0.47 -15.42 -17.31
N ASP A 44 0.59 -14.12 -17.58
CA ASP A 44 1.16 -13.17 -16.63
C ASP A 44 0.12 -12.70 -15.60
N GLN A 45 0.54 -11.85 -14.67
CA GLN A 45 -0.37 -11.28 -13.69
C GLN A 45 -1.43 -10.37 -14.33
N SER A 46 -1.11 -9.73 -15.46
CA SER A 46 -1.98 -8.78 -16.17
C SER A 46 -3.14 -9.52 -16.84
N ASP A 47 -2.83 -10.62 -17.51
CA ASP A 47 -3.76 -11.52 -18.17
C ASP A 47 -4.73 -12.14 -17.17
N MET A 48 -4.21 -12.60 -16.02
CA MET A 48 -5.05 -13.14 -14.96
C MET A 48 -6.00 -12.07 -14.41
N TYR A 49 -5.52 -10.85 -14.22
CA TYR A 49 -6.33 -9.74 -13.75
C TYR A 49 -7.44 -9.36 -14.72
N LEU A 50 -7.09 -9.05 -15.97
CA LEU A 50 -8.03 -8.55 -16.98
C LEU A 50 -9.04 -9.62 -17.39
N ASN A 51 -8.59 -10.86 -17.64
CA ASN A 51 -9.42 -11.87 -18.29
C ASN A 51 -10.16 -12.77 -17.30
N VAL A 52 -9.69 -12.89 -16.06
CA VAL A 52 -10.26 -13.81 -15.07
C VAL A 52 -10.80 -13.05 -13.87
N LEU A 53 -9.96 -12.33 -13.13
CA LEU A 53 -10.34 -11.79 -11.82
C LEU A 53 -11.37 -10.67 -11.94
N THR A 54 -11.17 -9.70 -12.84
CA THR A 54 -12.11 -8.60 -13.07
C THR A 54 -13.43 -9.10 -13.66
N VAL A 55 -13.37 -9.98 -14.67
CA VAL A 55 -14.56 -10.59 -15.28
C VAL A 55 -15.40 -11.35 -14.25
N LEU A 56 -14.76 -12.07 -13.31
CA LEU A 56 -15.46 -12.75 -12.23
C LEU A 56 -16.05 -11.76 -11.22
N ALA A 57 -15.32 -10.70 -10.86
CA ALA A 57 -15.82 -9.65 -9.98
C ALA A 57 -17.08 -8.99 -10.57
N ASP A 58 -17.05 -8.59 -11.83
CA ASP A 58 -18.18 -7.93 -12.51
C ASP A 58 -19.40 -8.84 -12.62
N LYS A 59 -19.20 -10.10 -13.04
CA LYS A 59 -20.29 -11.08 -13.20
C LYS A 59 -20.96 -11.43 -11.88
N MET A 60 -20.24 -11.40 -10.76
CA MET A 60 -20.78 -11.77 -9.46
C MET A 60 -21.29 -10.57 -8.65
N ASN A 61 -20.90 -9.34 -9.02
CA ASN A 61 -21.51 -8.12 -8.49
C ASN A 61 -22.98 -7.97 -8.93
N THR A 62 -23.36 -8.51 -10.10
CA THR A 62 -24.73 -8.46 -10.64
C THR A 62 -25.64 -9.57 -10.11
N LYS A 63 -25.09 -10.67 -9.60
CA LYS A 63 -25.86 -11.78 -9.01
C LYS A 63 -25.84 -11.62 -7.49
N ASP A 64 -26.92 -11.12 -6.90
CA ASP A 64 -27.06 -10.79 -5.46
C ASP A 64 -26.90 -11.95 -4.45
N SER A 65 -26.37 -13.09 -4.86
CA SER A 65 -26.04 -14.19 -3.95
C SER A 65 -24.78 -13.86 -3.13
N THR A 66 -24.94 -13.74 -1.81
CA THR A 66 -23.82 -13.61 -0.85
C THR A 66 -22.75 -14.71 -1.01
N LYS A 67 -23.14 -15.91 -1.47
CA LYS A 67 -22.19 -17.00 -1.74
C LYS A 67 -21.28 -16.70 -2.93
N SER A 68 -21.83 -16.08 -3.98
CA SER A 68 -21.09 -15.69 -5.19
C SER A 68 -20.07 -14.58 -4.90
N LYS A 69 -20.46 -13.60 -4.10
CA LYS A 69 -19.59 -12.50 -3.64
C LYS A 69 -18.39 -13.00 -2.83
N LYS A 70 -18.64 -13.88 -1.86
CA LYS A 70 -17.56 -14.54 -1.09
C LYS A 70 -16.64 -15.35 -1.99
N PHE A 71 -17.20 -16.10 -2.95
CA PHE A 71 -16.41 -16.92 -3.86
C PHE A 71 -15.38 -16.11 -4.65
N VAL A 72 -15.72 -14.92 -5.14
CA VAL A 72 -14.75 -14.04 -5.83
C VAL A 72 -13.58 -13.66 -4.92
N ILE A 73 -13.87 -13.26 -3.68
CA ILE A 73 -12.82 -12.93 -2.68
C ILE A 73 -11.92 -14.14 -2.45
N TRP A 74 -12.48 -15.34 -2.28
CA TRP A 74 -11.70 -16.57 -2.10
C TRP A 74 -10.79 -16.86 -3.29
N VAL A 75 -11.28 -16.70 -4.52
CA VAL A 75 -10.47 -16.90 -5.73
C VAL A 75 -9.33 -15.89 -5.81
N GLN A 76 -9.59 -14.62 -5.52
CA GLN A 76 -8.56 -13.57 -5.49
C GLN A 76 -7.51 -13.85 -4.40
N LEU A 77 -7.93 -14.22 -3.18
CA LEU A 77 -7.02 -14.56 -2.09
C LEU A 77 -6.18 -15.80 -2.40
N GLU A 78 -6.78 -16.82 -3.00
CA GLU A 78 -6.08 -18.03 -3.39
C GLU A 78 -5.03 -17.76 -4.46
N TYR A 79 -5.32 -16.84 -5.39
CA TYR A 79 -4.33 -16.40 -6.37
C TYR A 79 -3.17 -15.63 -5.71
N ILE A 80 -3.48 -14.68 -4.82
CA ILE A 80 -2.47 -13.91 -4.06
C ILE A 80 -1.61 -14.85 -3.22
N ARG A 81 -2.21 -15.80 -2.48
CA ARG A 81 -1.51 -16.82 -1.71
C ARG A 81 -0.53 -17.60 -2.60
N SER A 82 -1.00 -18.06 -3.76
CA SER A 82 -0.18 -18.79 -4.71
C SER A 82 1.01 -17.97 -5.24
N LEU A 83 0.83 -16.66 -5.48
CA LEU A 83 1.93 -15.75 -5.85
C LEU A 83 2.98 -15.63 -4.73
N ILE A 84 2.53 -15.51 -3.47
CA ILE A 84 3.39 -15.42 -2.29
C ILE A 84 4.21 -16.70 -2.12
N ASP A 85 3.56 -17.87 -2.20
CA ASP A 85 4.20 -19.17 -2.05
C ASP A 85 5.27 -19.42 -3.14
N HIS A 86 5.04 -18.89 -4.35
CA HIS A 86 6.01 -18.93 -5.44
C HIS A 86 6.96 -17.73 -5.43
N HIS A 87 7.01 -16.92 -4.36
CA HIS A 87 7.86 -15.73 -4.23
C HIS A 87 7.84 -14.81 -5.46
N ILE A 88 6.66 -14.60 -6.04
CA ILE A 88 6.45 -13.68 -7.16
C ILE A 88 5.97 -12.34 -6.58
N PRO A 89 6.61 -11.20 -6.90
CA PRO A 89 6.17 -9.91 -6.41
C PRO A 89 4.77 -9.61 -6.95
N ILE A 90 3.84 -9.29 -6.05
CA ILE A 90 2.44 -9.01 -6.39
C ILE A 90 2.37 -7.59 -6.98
N GLN A 91 1.72 -7.46 -8.13
CA GLN A 91 1.53 -6.15 -8.75
C GLN A 91 0.42 -5.34 -8.05
N HIS A 92 0.60 -4.02 -7.95
CA HIS A 92 -0.23 -3.14 -7.12
C HIS A 92 -1.73 -3.20 -7.43
N TYR A 93 -2.12 -3.35 -8.70
CA TYR A 93 -3.53 -3.43 -9.09
C TYR A 93 -4.24 -4.67 -8.52
N LEU A 94 -3.52 -5.74 -8.18
CA LEU A 94 -4.11 -6.93 -7.53
C LEU A 94 -4.50 -6.62 -6.08
N HIS A 95 -3.66 -5.83 -5.39
CA HIS A 95 -3.97 -5.34 -4.05
C HIS A 95 -5.17 -4.40 -4.05
N GLU A 96 -5.24 -3.49 -5.02
CA GLU A 96 -6.40 -2.62 -5.20
C GLU A 96 -7.68 -3.43 -5.46
N LEU A 97 -7.62 -4.46 -6.32
CA LEU A 97 -8.78 -5.29 -6.63
C LEU A 97 -9.33 -6.02 -5.41
N ILE A 98 -8.47 -6.63 -4.60
CA ILE A 98 -8.91 -7.36 -3.39
C ILE A 98 -9.48 -6.39 -2.35
N ILE A 99 -8.89 -5.21 -2.17
CA ILE A 99 -9.39 -4.18 -1.25
C ILE A 99 -10.79 -3.73 -1.69
N ASN A 100 -10.95 -3.35 -2.97
CA ASN A 100 -12.23 -2.92 -3.50
C ASN A 100 -13.30 -4.03 -3.38
N SER A 101 -12.92 -5.28 -3.67
CA SER A 101 -13.82 -6.44 -3.53
C SER A 101 -14.25 -6.68 -2.07
N LEU A 102 -13.37 -6.48 -1.10
CA LEU A 102 -13.68 -6.63 0.32
C LEU A 102 -14.60 -5.51 0.83
N VAL A 103 -14.36 -4.27 0.40
CA VAL A 103 -15.17 -3.10 0.76
C VAL A 103 -16.58 -3.22 0.20
N LEU A 104 -16.72 -3.56 -1.09
CA LEU A 104 -18.03 -3.79 -1.73
C LEU A 104 -18.85 -4.85 -0.99
N ASN A 105 -18.17 -5.88 -0.45
CA ASN A 105 -18.78 -6.95 0.31
C ASN A 105 -18.87 -6.69 1.81
N LYS A 106 -18.55 -5.47 2.27
CA LYS A 106 -18.53 -5.06 3.69
C LYS A 106 -17.74 -6.02 4.60
N SER A 107 -16.73 -6.68 4.04
CA SER A 107 -15.89 -7.68 4.73
C SER A 107 -14.70 -7.02 5.43
N TYR A 108 -15.00 -6.01 6.25
CA TYR A 108 -14.00 -5.12 6.85
C TYR A 108 -13.04 -5.84 7.80
N TYR A 109 -13.50 -6.87 8.51
CA TYR A 109 -12.65 -7.67 9.38
C TYR A 109 -11.53 -8.37 8.58
N GLN A 110 -11.88 -8.96 7.43
CA GLN A 110 -10.90 -9.62 6.56
C GLN A 110 -9.92 -8.59 5.98
N LEU A 111 -10.39 -7.42 5.55
CA LEU A 111 -9.53 -6.33 5.11
C LEU A 111 -8.53 -5.92 6.19
N HIS A 112 -9.00 -5.75 7.42
CA HIS A 112 -8.16 -5.42 8.57
C HIS A 112 -7.06 -6.46 8.78
N GLN A 113 -7.41 -7.75 8.74
CA GLN A 113 -6.43 -8.84 8.89
C GLN A 113 -5.39 -8.86 7.77
N LEU A 114 -5.80 -8.70 6.51
CA LEU A 114 -4.85 -8.73 5.39
C LEU A 114 -3.81 -7.60 5.47
N LEU A 115 -4.22 -6.43 5.97
CA LEU A 115 -3.33 -5.29 6.19
C LEU A 115 -2.42 -5.51 7.41
N GLN A 116 -2.96 -6.04 8.51
CA GLN A 116 -2.20 -6.27 9.73
C GLN A 116 -1.15 -7.39 9.59
N TYR A 117 -1.46 -8.42 8.80
CA TYR A 117 -0.56 -9.53 8.51
C TYR A 117 0.30 -9.32 7.25
N TYR A 118 0.32 -8.10 6.68
CA TYR A 118 1.15 -7.74 5.53
C TYR A 118 0.94 -8.62 4.29
N VAL A 119 -0.24 -9.22 4.14
CA VAL A 119 -0.61 -9.94 2.91
C VAL A 119 -0.77 -8.94 1.75
N VAL A 120 -1.25 -7.74 2.08
CA VAL A 120 -1.21 -6.57 1.19
C VAL A 120 0.06 -5.79 1.51
N SER A 121 0.91 -5.58 0.50
CA SER A 121 2.16 -4.83 0.68
C SER A 121 1.90 -3.35 0.94
N ASP A 122 2.69 -2.75 1.83
CA ASP A 122 2.60 -1.33 2.14
C ASP A 122 3.02 -0.49 0.94
N SER A 123 2.23 0.53 0.59
CA SER A 123 2.58 1.49 -0.45
C SER A 123 1.77 2.78 -0.33
N LYS A 124 2.35 3.90 -0.76
CA LYS A 124 1.67 5.21 -0.74
C LYS A 124 0.34 5.22 -1.51
N PRO A 125 0.25 4.64 -2.74
CA PRO A 125 -1.03 4.60 -3.46
C PRO A 125 -2.13 3.84 -2.72
N LEU A 126 -1.79 2.72 -2.04
CA LEU A 126 -2.77 1.95 -1.27
C LEU A 126 -3.20 2.67 0.00
N ALA A 127 -2.31 3.41 0.66
CA ALA A 127 -2.69 4.27 1.77
C ALA A 127 -3.67 5.37 1.33
N CYS A 128 -3.42 6.01 0.19
CA CYS A 128 -4.36 6.97 -0.40
C CYS A 128 -5.71 6.33 -0.74
N LEU A 129 -5.72 5.11 -1.28
CA LEU A 129 -6.94 4.35 -1.50
C LEU A 129 -7.69 4.14 -0.16
N LEU A 130 -7.02 3.68 0.89
CA LEU A 130 -7.63 3.49 2.21
C LEU A 130 -8.21 4.79 2.79
N LEU A 131 -7.53 5.93 2.62
CA LEU A 131 -8.04 7.24 3.04
C LEU A 131 -9.33 7.61 2.30
N SER A 132 -9.42 7.32 0.99
CA SER A 132 -10.64 7.56 0.21
C SER A 132 -11.84 6.71 0.67
N LEU A 133 -11.57 5.59 1.35
CA LEU A 133 -12.58 4.64 1.83
C LEU A 133 -13.08 4.96 3.25
N GLU A 134 -12.56 5.99 3.90
CA GLU A 134 -12.86 6.32 5.30
C GLU A 134 -14.36 6.47 5.58
N ASN A 135 -15.10 7.10 4.69
CA ASN A 135 -16.54 7.33 4.87
C ASN A 135 -17.34 6.02 4.94
N LEU A 136 -16.85 4.95 4.32
CA LEU A 136 -17.48 3.62 4.33
C LEU A 136 -16.95 2.74 5.46
N TYR A 137 -15.67 2.91 5.80
CA TYR A 137 -14.96 2.17 6.83
C TYR A 137 -14.06 3.13 7.62
N PRO A 138 -14.55 3.70 8.75
CA PRO A 138 -13.82 4.74 9.49
C PRO A 138 -12.43 4.31 9.97
N ALA A 139 -12.23 3.02 10.24
CA ALA A 139 -10.93 2.49 10.64
C ALA A 139 -9.91 2.46 9.49
N ALA A 140 -10.33 2.65 8.22
CA ALA A 140 -9.44 2.76 7.08
C ALA A 140 -8.45 3.92 7.24
N HIS A 141 -8.86 5.01 7.89
CA HIS A 141 -7.97 6.14 8.16
C HIS A 141 -6.76 5.74 9.00
N GLN A 142 -7.00 5.08 10.15
CA GLN A 142 -5.91 4.65 11.02
C GLN A 142 -5.03 3.62 10.32
N LEU A 143 -5.63 2.68 9.58
CA LEU A 143 -4.87 1.69 8.80
C LEU A 143 -4.00 2.33 7.71
N ALA A 144 -4.48 3.39 7.07
CA ALA A 144 -3.70 4.13 6.09
C ALA A 144 -2.51 4.85 6.73
N VAL A 145 -2.73 5.51 7.87
CA VAL A 145 -1.65 6.16 8.64
C VAL A 145 -0.64 5.13 9.15
N ASP A 146 -1.10 3.98 9.65
CA ASP A 146 -0.24 2.88 10.09
C ASP A 146 0.57 2.31 8.92
N MET A 147 -0.03 2.18 7.73
CA MET A 147 0.68 1.77 6.51
C MET A 147 1.76 2.78 6.12
N LEU A 148 1.43 4.08 6.09
CA LEU A 148 2.41 5.12 5.79
C LEU A 148 3.54 5.15 6.84
N ALA A 149 3.22 5.00 8.12
CA ALA A 149 4.21 5.06 9.19
C ALA A 149 5.24 3.91 9.13
N ARG A 150 4.91 2.81 8.46
CA ARG A 150 5.84 1.70 8.20
C ARG A 150 6.74 1.94 6.99
N LEU A 151 6.35 2.86 6.11
CA LEU A 151 7.19 3.32 5.01
C LEU A 151 8.20 4.34 5.54
N SER A 152 9.48 4.18 5.20
CA SER A 152 10.55 5.06 5.67
C SER A 152 10.51 6.47 5.07
N ASP A 153 9.81 6.65 3.95
CA ASP A 153 9.83 7.86 3.12
C ASP A 153 8.47 8.57 3.06
N ALA A 154 7.55 8.27 3.99
CA ALA A 154 6.16 8.76 3.95
C ALA A 154 5.81 9.82 5.03
N ASN A 155 6.82 10.45 5.64
CA ASN A 155 6.62 11.39 6.76
C ASN A 155 5.86 12.65 6.35
N GLU A 156 6.09 13.13 5.13
CA GLU A 156 5.40 14.30 4.58
C GLU A 156 3.92 13.97 4.40
N GLU A 157 3.61 12.86 3.74
CA GLU A 157 2.24 12.39 3.49
C GLU A 157 1.46 12.20 4.78
N ILE A 158 2.05 11.61 5.83
CA ILE A 158 1.40 11.48 7.15
C ILE A 158 1.07 12.86 7.73
N THR A 159 2.00 13.80 7.62
CA THR A 159 1.79 15.17 8.09
C THR A 159 0.66 15.85 7.32
N GLU A 160 0.59 15.67 5.99
CA GLU A 160 -0.51 16.20 5.17
C GLU A 160 -1.86 15.61 5.57
N VAL A 161 -1.90 14.29 5.78
CA VAL A 161 -3.11 13.57 6.19
C VAL A 161 -3.64 14.11 7.53
N LEU A 162 -2.76 14.27 8.52
CA LEU A 162 -3.16 14.82 9.84
C LEU A 162 -3.63 16.28 9.73
N LEU A 163 -2.94 17.09 8.94
CA LEU A 163 -3.31 18.49 8.73
C LEU A 163 -4.65 18.65 7.99
N SER A 164 -4.95 17.80 7.01
CA SER A 164 -6.22 17.80 6.29
C SER A 164 -7.43 17.61 7.21
N LYS A 165 -7.24 16.93 8.35
CA LYS A 165 -8.25 16.72 9.39
C LYS A 165 -8.19 17.71 10.54
N HIS A 166 -7.43 18.80 10.39
CA HIS A 166 -7.20 19.80 11.44
C HIS A 166 -6.57 19.20 12.71
N GLN A 167 -5.91 18.04 12.61
CA GLN A 167 -5.20 17.39 13.71
C GLN A 167 -3.78 17.97 13.85
N ILE A 168 -3.72 19.26 14.19
CA ILE A 168 -2.48 20.06 14.20
C ILE A 168 -1.52 19.58 15.30
N LEU A 169 -2.03 19.32 16.51
CA LEU A 169 -1.20 18.86 17.64
C LEU A 169 -0.63 17.45 17.42
N PRO A 170 -1.40 16.45 16.94
CA PRO A 170 -0.85 15.17 16.51
C PRO A 170 0.23 15.31 15.43
N ALA A 171 0.01 16.16 14.42
CA ALA A 171 1.00 16.41 13.37
C ALA A 171 2.32 16.99 13.92
N LEU A 172 2.23 17.98 14.83
CA LEU A 172 3.41 18.55 15.48
C LEU A 172 4.16 17.52 16.33
N ARG A 173 3.43 16.73 17.13
CA ARG A 173 4.02 15.67 17.96
C ARG A 173 4.71 14.60 17.12
N TYR A 174 4.10 14.20 16.01
CA TYR A 174 4.68 13.24 15.09
C TYR A 174 6.02 13.73 14.52
N ASN A 175 6.05 14.96 14.00
CA ASN A 175 7.28 15.57 13.46
C ASN A 175 8.37 15.75 14.53
N LEU A 176 8.00 16.09 15.76
CA LEU A 176 8.92 16.18 16.89
C LEU A 176 9.56 14.83 17.23
N ASN A 177 8.77 13.75 17.25
CA ASN A 177 9.26 12.41 17.55
C ASN A 177 10.24 11.88 16.49
N LEU A 178 10.07 12.30 15.23
CA LEU A 178 11.00 11.97 14.15
C LEU A 178 12.33 12.75 14.23
N GLY A 179 12.44 13.75 15.10
CA GLY A 179 13.62 14.61 15.19
C GLY A 179 13.78 15.56 14.01
N ILE A 180 12.82 15.61 13.08
CA ILE A 180 12.83 16.46 11.89
C ILE A 180 12.31 17.86 12.28
N LYS A 181 12.94 18.48 13.26
CA LYS A 181 12.55 19.83 13.71
C LYS A 181 12.72 20.85 12.59
N ASP A 182 13.69 20.64 11.70
CA ASP A 182 14.11 21.65 10.73
C ASP A 182 13.35 21.70 9.40
N GLN A 183 12.64 20.63 9.04
CA GLN A 183 11.87 20.59 7.79
C GLN A 183 10.38 20.93 7.98
N ILE A 184 9.95 21.25 9.20
CA ILE A 184 8.56 21.63 9.49
C ILE A 184 8.28 23.01 8.89
N SER A 185 7.40 23.05 7.88
CA SER A 185 6.93 24.31 7.29
C SER A 185 5.94 25.01 8.23
N GLU A 186 6.42 25.98 8.99
CA GLU A 186 5.62 26.84 9.90
C GLU A 186 4.38 27.41 9.20
N ARG A 187 4.53 27.88 7.96
CA ARG A 187 3.44 28.46 7.16
C ARG A 187 2.27 27.50 7.01
N LYS A 188 2.54 26.22 6.73
CA LYS A 188 1.52 25.19 6.52
C LYS A 188 0.71 24.95 7.79
N PHE A 189 1.37 24.89 8.95
CA PHE A 189 0.69 24.69 10.24
C PHE A 189 -0.13 25.91 10.67
N LEU A 190 0.38 27.12 10.44
CA LEU A 190 -0.33 28.36 10.76
C LEU A 190 -1.56 28.59 9.88
N GLU A 191 -1.47 28.29 8.58
CA GLU A 191 -2.59 28.39 7.65
C GLU A 191 -3.75 27.46 8.06
N VAL A 192 -3.43 26.21 8.40
CA VAL A 192 -4.42 25.24 8.88
C VAL A 192 -4.98 25.68 10.24
N ALA A 193 -4.15 26.20 11.15
CA ALA A 193 -4.62 26.73 12.44
C ALA A 193 -5.58 27.92 12.29
N ASN A 194 -5.30 28.83 11.36
CA ASN A 194 -6.16 29.98 11.06
C ASN A 194 -7.53 29.55 10.50
N THR A 195 -7.57 28.45 9.75
CA THR A 195 -8.81 27.87 9.21
C THR A 195 -9.73 27.36 10.33
N THR A 196 -9.17 26.83 11.42
CA THR A 196 -9.92 26.31 12.57
C THR A 196 -10.62 27.40 13.40
N LYS A 197 -10.23 28.68 13.26
CA LYS A 197 -10.75 29.85 14.01
C LYS A 197 -10.66 29.74 15.55
N ASP A 198 -9.88 28.79 16.08
CA ASP A 198 -9.63 28.65 17.52
C ASP A 198 -8.42 29.49 17.93
N LEU A 199 -8.68 30.61 18.63
CA LEU A 199 -7.66 31.56 19.06
C LEU A 199 -6.58 30.92 19.93
N ARG A 200 -6.95 29.92 20.76
CA ARG A 200 -6.00 29.26 21.69
C ARG A 200 -5.02 28.39 20.93
N LEU A 201 -5.52 27.68 19.92
CA LEU A 201 -4.72 26.81 19.08
C LEU A 201 -3.76 27.63 18.20
N ILE A 202 -4.25 28.72 17.59
CA ILE A 202 -3.42 29.64 16.81
C ILE A 202 -2.28 30.21 17.67
N HIS A 203 -2.59 30.70 18.88
CA HIS A 203 -1.57 31.23 19.79
C HIS A 203 -0.55 30.16 20.21
N SER A 204 -1.01 28.93 20.44
CA SER A 204 -0.12 27.84 20.87
C SER A 204 0.84 27.41 19.75
N VAL A 205 0.36 27.38 18.51
CA VAL A 205 1.17 27.04 17.33
C VAL A 205 2.18 28.16 17.02
N THR A 206 1.74 29.43 17.02
CA THR A 206 2.64 30.59 16.83
C THR A 206 3.73 30.64 17.90
N ALA A 207 3.37 30.56 19.18
CA ALA A 207 4.34 30.55 20.28
C ALA A 207 5.33 29.37 20.18
N PHE A 208 4.91 28.21 19.68
CA PHE A 208 5.80 27.07 19.46
C PHE A 208 6.89 27.37 18.41
N PHE A 209 6.52 27.99 17.28
CA PHE A 209 7.49 28.35 16.24
C PHE A 209 8.36 29.57 16.59
N GLU A 210 7.83 30.53 17.35
CA GLU A 210 8.59 31.67 17.88
C GLU A 210 9.68 31.21 18.85
N ASN A 211 9.34 30.36 19.82
CA ASN A 211 10.31 29.78 20.77
C ASN A 211 11.40 28.96 20.06
N ARG A 212 11.05 28.30 18.93
CA ARG A 212 12.03 27.60 18.11
C ARG A 212 13.01 28.56 17.45
N THR A 213 12.51 29.64 16.85
CA THR A 213 13.35 30.67 16.20
C THR A 213 14.31 31.32 17.20
N GLN A 214 13.85 31.61 18.41
CA GLN A 214 14.69 32.18 19.47
C GLN A 214 15.80 31.22 19.93
N ASN A 215 15.52 29.91 20.07
CA ASN A 215 16.55 28.93 20.41
C ASN A 215 17.61 28.73 19.33
N VAL A 216 17.23 28.82 18.05
CA VAL A 216 18.20 28.74 16.93
C VAL A 216 19.11 29.98 16.94
N ASN A 217 18.55 31.17 17.18
CA ASN A 217 19.33 32.41 17.24
C ASN A 217 20.19 32.52 18.51
N GLY A 218 19.75 31.96 19.64
CA GLY A 218 20.53 31.92 20.88
C GLY A 218 21.69 30.92 20.88
N SER A 219 21.70 29.95 19.97
CA SER A 219 22.82 29.00 19.79
C SER A 219 23.92 29.51 18.85
N LEU A 220 23.72 30.68 18.22
CA LEU A 220 24.65 31.33 17.28
C LEU A 220 25.38 32.53 17.90
N MET A 221 25.24 32.76 19.22
CA MET A 221 26.05 33.69 20.01
C MET A 221 26.91 32.91 21.01
#